data_AF-A0A663D9F8-F1
#
_entry.id   AF-A0A663D9F8-F1
#
_cell.length_a   1.000
_cell.length_b   1.000
_cell.length_c   1.000
_cell.angle_alpha   90.00
_cell.angle_beta   90.00
_cell.angle_gamma   90.00
#
_symmetry.space_group_name_H-M   'P 1'
#
loop_
_entity.id
_entity.type
_entity.pdbx_description
1 polymer ?
#
loop_
_entity_poly.entity_id
_entity_poly.type
_entity_poly.pdbx_seq_one_letter_code
_entity_poly.pdbx_strand_id
1 'polypeptide(L)'
;MVVCKHWLRGLCKKGDHCKFLHQYDLTRMPECYFYSKFGDCSNKECPFLHVKPAFKSQDCPWYDQGFCKDAGPLCKYRHVPRIMCLNYLVGFCPEGPKCQFAHCSLSAGPGIQHLLFLLWKLGNPHPQQSACSPAWGSGVKGRACPTGPLCQ
;
A
#
# COMPACT_ATOMS: atom_id res chain seq x y z
N MET A 1 18.37 -13.19 -13.46
CA MET A 1 18.08 -14.33 -14.37
C MET A 1 18.00 -15.61 -13.57
N VAL A 2 17.16 -16.57 -13.97
CA VAL A 2 16.89 -17.84 -13.25
C VAL A 2 17.50 -19.02 -14.01
N VAL A 3 17.94 -20.06 -13.30
CA VAL A 3 18.45 -21.31 -13.88
C VAL A 3 17.40 -22.00 -14.74
N CYS A 4 17.79 -22.43 -15.93
CA CYS A 4 16.89 -23.09 -16.87
C CYS A 4 16.48 -24.49 -16.37
N LYS A 5 15.18 -24.68 -16.09
CA LYS A 5 14.65 -25.99 -15.65
C LYS A 5 14.87 -27.13 -16.64
N HIS A 6 14.94 -26.83 -17.94
CA HIS A 6 15.14 -27.84 -18.99
C HIS A 6 16.61 -28.22 -19.13
N TRP A 7 17.52 -27.26 -18.92
CA TRP A 7 18.96 -27.50 -18.97
C TRP A 7 19.42 -28.39 -17.81
N LEU A 8 18.86 -28.20 -16.61
CA LEU A 8 19.10 -29.09 -15.46
C LEU A 8 18.80 -30.57 -15.76
N ARG A 9 17.94 -30.85 -16.74
CA ARG A 9 17.56 -32.21 -17.17
C ARG A 9 18.25 -32.64 -18.47
N GLY A 10 19.13 -31.81 -19.05
CA GLY A 10 19.75 -32.05 -20.35
C GLY A 10 18.79 -31.94 -21.55
N LEU A 11 17.59 -31.37 -21.37
CA LEU A 11 16.54 -31.31 -22.39
C LEU A 11 16.45 -29.95 -23.11
N CYS A 12 17.31 -29.00 -22.76
CA CYS A 12 17.28 -27.68 -23.37
C CYS A 12 17.90 -27.70 -24.77
N LYS A 13 17.08 -27.50 -25.81
CA LYS A 13 17.53 -27.42 -27.21
C LYS A 13 18.00 -26.02 -27.65
N LYS A 14 17.86 -25.00 -26.81
CA LYS A 14 18.14 -23.60 -27.18
C LYS A 14 19.62 -23.22 -27.10
N GLY A 15 20.46 -24.07 -26.49
CA GLY A 15 21.87 -23.77 -26.30
C GLY A 15 22.09 -22.40 -25.69
N ASP A 16 23.03 -21.63 -26.24
CA ASP A 16 23.38 -20.29 -25.76
C ASP A 16 22.30 -19.22 -26.04
N HIS A 17 21.35 -19.52 -26.93
CA HIS A 17 20.19 -18.66 -27.18
C HIS A 17 19.06 -18.86 -26.16
N CYS A 18 19.30 -19.62 -25.09
CA CYS A 18 18.32 -19.77 -24.02
C CYS A 18 18.24 -18.49 -23.18
N LYS A 19 17.02 -17.97 -23.02
CA LYS A 19 16.73 -16.80 -22.16
C LYS A 19 16.95 -17.04 -20.65
N PHE A 20 17.34 -18.25 -20.27
CA PHE A 20 17.53 -18.69 -18.89
C PHE A 20 18.98 -19.14 -18.70
N LEU A 21 19.45 -19.12 -17.46
CA LEU A 21 20.84 -19.41 -17.14
C LEU A 21 21.15 -20.91 -17.30
N HIS A 22 22.21 -21.24 -18.04
CA HIS A 22 22.77 -22.58 -18.17
C HIS A 22 24.00 -22.75 -17.25
N GLN A 23 23.80 -22.42 -15.98
CA GLN A 23 24.82 -22.55 -14.93
C GLN A 23 24.13 -23.02 -13.67
N TYR A 24 24.77 -23.91 -12.92
CA TYR A 24 24.27 -24.36 -11.65
C TYR A 24 24.56 -23.30 -10.58
N ASP A 25 23.53 -22.59 -10.16
CA ASP A 25 23.60 -21.57 -9.12
C ASP A 25 22.39 -21.69 -8.20
N LEU A 26 22.65 -22.04 -6.94
CA LEU A 26 21.62 -22.27 -5.92
C LEU A 26 20.82 -21.00 -5.60
N THR A 27 21.42 -19.81 -5.74
CA THR A 27 20.76 -18.53 -5.43
C THR A 27 19.75 -18.12 -6.51
N ARG A 28 19.95 -18.64 -7.72
CA ARG A 28 19.14 -18.32 -8.91
C ARG A 28 18.32 -19.52 -9.38
N MET A 29 18.20 -20.57 -8.56
CA MET A 29 17.38 -21.74 -8.87
C MET A 29 15.90 -21.35 -8.95
N PRO A 30 15.08 -21.95 -9.82
CA PRO A 30 13.64 -21.71 -9.80
C PRO A 30 13.01 -22.16 -8.47
N GLU A 31 11.82 -21.63 -8.19
CA GLU A 31 11.03 -22.01 -7.01
C GLU A 31 10.62 -23.47 -7.02
N CYS A 32 10.60 -24.09 -5.84
CA CYS A 32 10.11 -25.44 -5.66
C CYS A 32 8.59 -25.48 -5.86
N TYR A 33 8.14 -26.28 -6.84
CA TYR A 33 6.73 -26.45 -7.12
C TYR A 33 5.93 -26.97 -5.92
N PHE A 34 6.45 -28.01 -5.25
CA PHE A 34 5.76 -28.62 -4.11
C PHE A 34 5.63 -27.66 -2.94
N TYR A 35 6.73 -27.00 -2.57
CA TYR A 35 6.74 -26.04 -1.47
C TYR A 35 5.85 -24.82 -1.76
N SER A 36 5.93 -24.27 -2.97
CA SER A 36 5.12 -23.10 -3.36
C SER A 36 3.62 -23.44 -3.40
N LYS A 37 3.24 -24.64 -3.84
CA LYS A 37 1.84 -25.04 -3.99
C LYS A 37 1.19 -25.60 -2.73
N PHE A 38 1.92 -26.43 -1.98
CA PHE A 38 1.39 -27.17 -0.84
C PHE A 38 1.94 -26.66 0.50
N GLY A 39 2.92 -25.75 0.48
CA GLY A 39 3.59 -25.26 1.68
C GLY A 39 4.63 -26.22 2.26
N ASP A 40 4.81 -27.39 1.65
CA ASP A 40 5.72 -28.43 2.11
C ASP A 40 6.43 -29.15 0.95
N CYS A 41 7.63 -29.66 1.21
CA CYS A 41 8.42 -30.43 0.28
C CYS A 41 9.08 -31.61 1.00
N SER A 42 8.83 -32.84 0.54
CA SER A 42 9.36 -34.06 1.17
C SER A 42 10.88 -34.20 1.05
N ASN A 43 11.53 -33.49 0.13
CA ASN A 43 12.98 -33.56 -0.05
C ASN A 43 13.70 -32.53 0.83
N LYS A 44 14.52 -33.03 1.78
CA LYS A 44 15.29 -32.21 2.72
C LYS A 44 16.42 -31.44 2.04
N GLU A 45 17.00 -31.99 0.98
CA GLU A 45 18.05 -31.36 0.17
C GLU A 45 17.49 -30.95 -1.20
N CYS A 46 16.35 -30.26 -1.19
CA CYS A 46 15.74 -29.75 -2.42
C CYS A 46 16.61 -28.62 -2.99
N PRO A 47 17.12 -28.73 -4.23
CA PRO A 47 17.92 -27.67 -4.84
C PRO A 47 17.09 -26.43 -5.21
N PHE A 48 15.76 -26.57 -5.34
CA PHE A 48 14.85 -25.50 -5.69
C PHE A 48 14.52 -24.59 -4.51
N LEU A 49 14.23 -23.31 -4.79
CA LEU A 49 14.01 -22.33 -3.73
C LEU A 49 12.69 -22.58 -2.98
N HIS A 50 12.76 -22.68 -1.65
CA HIS A 50 11.60 -22.74 -0.75
C HIS A 50 11.22 -21.32 -0.29
N VAL A 51 10.56 -20.57 -1.17
CA VAL A 51 10.04 -19.24 -0.85
C VAL A 51 8.66 -19.41 -0.22
N LYS A 52 8.50 -18.99 1.04
CA LYS A 52 7.16 -18.89 1.63
C LYS A 52 6.41 -17.81 0.86
N PRO A 53 5.24 -18.11 0.26
CA PRO A 53 4.39 -17.05 -0.25
C PRO A 53 4.15 -16.12 0.92
N ALA A 54 4.44 -14.83 0.75
CA ALA A 54 4.05 -13.84 1.72
C ALA A 54 2.54 -14.02 1.91
N PHE A 55 2.13 -14.54 3.07
CA PHE A 55 0.73 -14.62 3.43
C PHE A 55 0.23 -13.18 3.39
N LYS A 56 -0.40 -12.81 2.28
CA LYS A 56 -1.21 -11.60 2.22
C LYS A 56 -2.42 -11.91 3.07
N SER A 57 -2.26 -11.88 4.39
CA SER A 57 -3.39 -11.86 5.31
C SER A 57 -4.21 -10.65 4.89
N GLN A 58 -5.36 -10.92 4.28
CA GLN A 58 -6.26 -9.85 3.88
C GLN A 58 -6.65 -9.06 5.12
N ASP A 59 -6.81 -7.75 4.95
CA ASP A 59 -7.26 -6.88 6.03
C ASP A 59 -8.69 -7.27 6.41
N CYS A 60 -8.98 -7.26 7.71
CA CYS A 60 -10.26 -7.67 8.22
C CYS A 60 -11.34 -6.64 7.85
N PRO A 61 -12.34 -7.00 7.03
CA PRO A 61 -13.37 -6.04 6.60
C PRO A 61 -14.22 -5.52 7.76
N TRP A 62 -14.39 -6.33 8.82
CA TRP A 62 -15.16 -5.96 10.01
C TRP A 62 -14.39 -5.02 10.94
N TYR A 63 -13.10 -5.26 11.12
CA TYR A 63 -12.24 -4.38 11.92
C TYR A 63 -12.12 -2.99 11.28
N ASP A 64 -12.03 -2.92 9.95
CA ASP A 64 -11.98 -1.65 9.21
C ASP A 64 -13.28 -0.84 9.36
N GLN A 65 -14.42 -1.51 9.56
CA GLN A 65 -15.72 -0.87 9.85
C GLN A 65 -15.86 -0.43 11.32
N GLY A 66 -14.91 -0.81 12.18
CA GLY A 66 -14.82 -0.37 13.57
C GLY A 66 -14.94 -1.49 14.61
N PHE A 67 -15.58 -2.61 14.29
CA PHE A 67 -15.72 -3.72 15.23
C PHE A 67 -15.60 -5.08 14.55
N CYS A 68 -14.57 -5.85 14.93
CA CYS A 68 -14.49 -7.26 14.61
C CYS A 68 -15.03 -8.09 15.77
N LYS A 69 -15.98 -8.99 15.48
CA LYS A 69 -16.54 -9.93 16.46
C LYS A 69 -15.51 -10.93 17.00
N ASP A 70 -14.50 -11.23 16.20
CA ASP A 70 -13.41 -12.12 16.59
C ASP A 70 -12.43 -11.32 17.44
N ALA A 71 -12.18 -11.76 18.67
CA ALA A 71 -11.42 -11.00 19.66
C ALA A 71 -9.93 -10.90 19.30
N GLY A 72 -9.49 -9.74 18.83
CA GLY A 72 -8.07 -9.37 18.74
C GLY A 72 -7.22 -10.32 17.89
N PRO A 73 -6.15 -10.94 18.45
CA PRO A 73 -5.19 -11.76 17.69
C PRO A 73 -5.77 -13.09 17.20
N LEU A 74 -7.00 -13.43 17.60
CA LEU A 74 -7.68 -14.66 17.17
C LEU A 74 -8.40 -14.49 15.82
N CYS A 75 -8.47 -13.27 15.27
CA CYS A 75 -9.05 -13.08 13.95
C CYS A 75 -8.14 -13.70 12.87
N LYS A 76 -8.76 -14.43 11.94
CA LYS A 76 -8.06 -14.99 10.76
C LYS A 76 -7.52 -13.93 9.79
N TYR A 77 -8.01 -12.70 9.91
CA TYR A 77 -7.64 -11.57 9.07
C TYR A 77 -6.75 -10.59 9.83
N ARG A 78 -5.98 -9.79 9.09
CA ARG A 78 -5.10 -8.80 9.69
C ARG A 78 -5.93 -7.61 10.22
N HIS A 79 -5.79 -7.30 11.50
CA HIS A 79 -6.29 -6.05 12.08
C HIS A 79 -5.23 -4.96 11.90
N VAL A 80 -5.54 -3.93 11.11
CA VAL A 80 -4.66 -2.78 10.91
C VAL A 80 -5.26 -1.59 11.66
N PRO A 81 -4.69 -1.17 12.80
CA PRO A 81 -5.16 -0.01 13.53
C PRO A 81 -5.06 1.25 12.66
N ARG A 82 -6.11 2.08 12.69
CA ARG A 82 -6.12 3.39 12.01
C ARG A 82 -6.33 4.48 13.04
N ILE A 83 -5.62 5.59 12.88
CA ILE A 83 -5.81 6.77 13.73
C ILE A 83 -7.09 7.46 13.28
N MET A 84 -8.03 7.62 14.22
CA MET A 84 -9.33 8.25 13.97
C MET A 84 -9.17 9.76 13.79
N CYS A 85 -9.91 10.32 12.84
CA CYS A 85 -9.97 11.77 12.66
C CYS A 85 -10.82 12.38 13.78
N LEU A 86 -10.20 13.18 14.66
CA LEU A 86 -10.90 13.86 15.75
C LEU A 86 -11.98 14.81 15.24
N ASN A 87 -11.69 15.62 14.22
CA ASN A 87 -12.66 16.56 13.64
C ASN A 87 -13.89 15.83 13.09
N TYR A 88 -13.67 14.73 12.38
CA TYR A 88 -14.76 13.89 11.89
C TYR A 88 -15.55 13.23 13.02
N LEU A 89 -14.87 12.74 14.07
CA LEU A 89 -15.49 12.14 15.24
C LEU A 89 -16.38 13.14 16.00
N VAL A 90 -15.95 14.39 16.11
CA VAL A 90 -16.70 15.49 16.74
C VAL A 90 -17.83 16.00 15.81
N GLY A 91 -17.83 15.61 14.54
CA GLY A 91 -18.98 15.74 13.65
C GLY A 91 -18.73 16.47 12.34
N PHE A 92 -17.54 17.04 12.08
CA PHE A 92 -17.22 17.63 10.78
C PHE A 92 -15.71 17.71 10.54
N CYS A 93 -15.26 17.18 9.40
CA CYS A 93 -13.88 17.33 8.95
C CYS A 93 -13.79 18.22 7.69
N PRO A 94 -13.05 19.34 7.72
CA PRO A 94 -12.91 20.25 6.56
C PRO A 94 -12.11 19.65 5.41
N GLU A 95 -11.35 18.57 5.65
CA GLU A 95 -10.64 17.82 4.60
C GLU A 95 -11.58 16.85 3.86
N GLY A 96 -12.77 16.57 4.42
CA GLY A 96 -13.76 15.70 3.81
C GLY A 96 -13.21 14.30 3.48
N PRO A 97 -13.61 13.71 2.34
CA PRO A 97 -13.14 12.38 1.93
C PRO A 97 -11.63 12.28 1.67
N LYS A 98 -10.91 13.40 1.59
CA LYS A 98 -9.47 13.45 1.33
C LYS A 98 -8.65 13.47 2.62
N CYS A 99 -9.28 13.36 3.78
CA CYS A 99 -8.58 13.39 5.06
C CYS A 99 -7.59 12.24 5.19
N GLN A 100 -6.42 12.52 5.74
CA GLN A 100 -5.38 11.53 5.99
C GLN A 100 -5.70 10.56 7.14
N PHE A 101 -6.66 10.92 8.00
CA PHE A 101 -7.11 10.15 9.15
C PHE A 101 -8.38 9.36 8.84
N ALA A 102 -8.63 8.27 9.59
CA ALA A 102 -9.77 7.42 9.33
C ALA A 102 -11.11 8.10 9.65
N HIS A 103 -12.03 8.03 8.69
CA HIS A 103 -13.43 8.42 8.82
C HIS A 103 -14.29 7.14 8.86
N CYS A 104 -14.47 6.54 10.04
CA CYS A 104 -15.34 5.37 10.16
C CYS A 104 -16.80 5.79 9.97
N SER A 105 -17.57 5.01 9.21
CA SER A 105 -19.00 5.24 9.01
C SER A 105 -19.80 4.82 10.26
N LEU A 106 -19.56 5.46 11.41
CA LEU A 106 -20.49 5.37 12.55
C LEU A 106 -21.70 6.26 12.24
N SER A 107 -22.78 5.62 11.79
CA SER A 107 -24.19 6.09 11.78
C SER A 107 -24.59 7.44 11.18
N ALA A 108 -23.68 8.34 10.82
CA ALA A 108 -23.98 9.52 10.01
C ALA A 108 -23.81 9.13 8.53
N GLY A 109 -24.92 8.90 7.84
CA GLY A 109 -24.88 8.58 6.41
C GLY A 109 -24.01 9.59 5.63
N PRO A 110 -23.27 9.14 4.60
CA PRO A 110 -22.33 9.97 3.85
C PRO A 110 -22.94 11.28 3.33
N GLY A 111 -24.28 11.35 3.21
CA GLY A 111 -25.02 12.54 2.82
C GLY A 111 -24.82 13.77 3.72
N ILE A 112 -24.88 13.64 5.05
CA ILE A 112 -24.84 14.82 5.94
C ILE A 112 -23.45 15.44 5.95
N GLN A 113 -22.41 14.62 6.10
CA GLN A 113 -21.02 15.07 6.10
C GLN A 113 -20.62 15.67 4.75
N HIS A 114 -21.09 15.07 3.65
CA HIS A 114 -20.85 15.60 2.31
C HIS A 114 -21.57 16.93 2.07
N LEU A 115 -22.82 17.06 2.54
CA LEU A 115 -23.57 18.32 2.43
C LEU A 115 -22.90 19.43 3.25
N LEU A 116 -22.49 19.15 4.50
CA LEU A 116 -21.77 20.09 5.34
C LEU A 116 -20.43 20.50 4.72
N PHE A 117 -19.73 19.55 4.09
CA PHE A 117 -18.50 19.85 3.35
C PHE A 117 -18.76 20.77 2.15
N LEU A 118 -19.81 20.51 1.36
CA LEU A 118 -20.19 21.37 0.23
C LEU A 118 -20.60 22.78 0.70
N LEU A 119 -21.39 22.89 1.76
CA LEU A 119 -21.77 24.17 2.36
C LEU A 119 -20.55 24.93 2.88
N TRP A 120 -19.62 24.25 3.55
CA TRP A 120 -18.36 24.84 4.00
C TRP A 120 -17.51 25.33 2.82
N LYS A 121 -17.46 24.58 1.71
CA LYS A 121 -16.77 24.99 0.48
C LYS A 121 -17.38 26.23 -0.17
N LEU A 122 -18.70 26.41 -0.08
CA LEU A 122 -19.38 27.61 -0.57
C LEU A 122 -19.11 28.83 0.32
N GLY A 123 -18.99 28.63 1.65
CA GLY A 123 -18.70 29.69 2.61
C GLY A 123 -17.22 30.08 2.73
N ASN A 124 -16.30 29.22 2.27
CA ASN A 124 -14.85 29.47 2.26
C ASN A 124 -14.29 29.11 0.87
N PRO A 125 -14.50 29.97 -0.15
CA PRO A 125 -13.89 29.75 -1.45
C PRO A 125 -12.37 29.75 -1.27
N HIS A 126 -11.75 28.64 -1.64
CA HIS A 126 -10.31 28.47 -1.59
C HIS A 126 -9.65 29.63 -2.35
N PRO A 127 -8.70 30.40 -1.75
CA PRO A 127 -7.91 31.33 -2.53
C PRO A 127 -7.23 30.50 -3.60
N GLN A 128 -7.40 30.83 -4.88
CA GLN A 128 -6.74 30.12 -5.98
C GLN A 128 -5.26 29.99 -5.58
N GLN A 129 -4.80 28.76 -5.37
CA GLN A 129 -3.37 28.50 -5.29
C GLN A 129 -2.87 28.88 -6.67
N SER A 130 -2.31 30.09 -6.78
CA SER A 130 -1.62 30.54 -7.97
C SER A 130 -0.59 29.46 -8.29
N ALA A 131 -0.65 28.95 -9.51
CA ALA A 131 0.25 27.93 -10.00
C ALA A 131 1.69 28.45 -9.85
N CYS A 132 2.40 28.01 -8.81
CA CYS A 132 3.83 28.16 -8.74
C CYS A 132 4.42 27.18 -9.74
N SER A 133 4.69 27.67 -10.96
CA SER A 133 5.46 26.93 -11.95
C SER A 133 6.88 26.71 -11.40
N PRO A 134 7.50 25.53 -11.60
CA PRO A 134 8.85 25.30 -11.14
C PRO A 134 9.84 26.04 -12.05
N ALA A 135 10.47 27.10 -11.55
CA ALA A 135 11.66 27.67 -12.17
C ALA A 135 12.88 26.86 -11.70
N TRP A 136 13.53 26.14 -12.63
CA TRP A 136 14.85 25.59 -12.40
C TRP A 136 15.87 26.74 -12.35
N GLY A 137 16.56 26.87 -11.22
CA GLY A 137 17.63 27.86 -11.07
C GLY A 137 18.38 27.68 -9.74
N SER A 138 19.68 27.48 -9.85
CA SER A 138 20.61 27.16 -8.79
C SER A 138 20.66 28.21 -7.66
N GLY A 139 20.61 27.73 -6.41
CA GLY A 139 21.28 28.32 -5.25
C GLY A 139 20.83 29.70 -4.75
N VAL A 140 19.85 29.74 -3.84
CA VAL A 140 19.91 30.41 -2.52
C VAL A 140 18.64 30.11 -1.72
N LYS A 141 18.77 29.82 -0.42
CA LYS A 141 17.63 29.57 0.48
C LYS A 141 16.94 30.89 0.84
N GLY A 142 15.70 31.07 0.41
CA GLY A 142 14.83 32.15 0.89
C GLY A 142 13.44 32.08 0.26
N ARG A 143 12.40 31.92 1.07
CA ARG A 143 11.00 32.11 0.64
C ARG A 143 10.59 33.53 1.02
N ALA A 144 10.48 34.42 0.04
CA ALA A 144 9.75 35.66 0.18
C ALA A 144 8.30 35.40 -0.27
N CYS A 145 7.33 35.60 0.63
CA CYS A 145 5.93 35.79 0.23
C CYS A 145 5.69 37.29 0.05
N PRO A 146 5.10 37.73 -1.08
CA PRO A 146 4.65 39.10 -1.22
C PRO A 146 3.34 39.25 -0.44
N THR A 147 3.18 40.41 0.21
CA THR A 147 2.02 40.83 1.00
C THR A 147 1.81 40.11 2.34
N GLY A 148 2.39 40.70 3.40
CA GLY A 148 1.85 40.62 4.76
C GLY A 148 0.62 41.57 4.95
N PRO A 149 0.13 41.81 6.18
CA PRO A 149 0.83 41.64 7.46
C PRO A 149 0.14 40.70 8.48
N LEU A 150 1.00 40.22 9.38
CA LEU A 150 0.77 39.74 10.75
C LEU A 150 -0.33 38.70 11.02
N CYS A 151 0.13 37.48 11.36
CA CYS A 151 -0.48 36.68 12.41
C CYS A 151 -0.50 37.48 13.72
N GLN A 152 -1.66 37.54 14.38
CA GLN A 152 -1.74 37.45 15.83
C GLN A 152 -1.82 35.97 16.22
#